data_AF-A0A527VR62-F1
#
_entry.id   AF-A0A527VR62-F1
#
_cell.length_a   1.000
_cell.length_b   1.000
_cell.length_c   1.000
_cell.angle_alpha   90.00
_cell.angle_beta   90.00
_cell.angle_gamma   90.00
#
_symmetry.space_group_name_H-M   'P 1'
#
loop_
_entity.id
_entity.type
_entity.pdbx_description
1 polymer ?
#
loop_
_entity_poly.entity_id
_entity_poly.type
_entity_poly.pdbx_seq_one_letter_code
_entity_poly.pdbx_strand_id
1 'polypeptide(L)'
;PADPVWTYFLAGAKQWASDTGNKVNTSFHNGDVASQQEAIRAAISAKADGIVTTSPDPGSLIELAKEARAANIPIINFNTPDPKANFNAYVGGDNVTFGKHWAQYLVDKGLVKKGDFVWMPVEIPGATYGVQEEEGIKSV
;
A
#
# COMPACT_ATOMS: atom_id res chain seq x y z
N PRO A 1 7.66 -6.06 13.34
CA PRO A 1 6.69 -5.07 12.82
C PRO A 1 5.78 -4.60 13.96
N ALA A 2 5.57 -3.28 14.10
CA ALA A 2 4.64 -2.75 15.11
C ALA A 2 3.17 -2.94 14.69
N ASP A 3 2.91 -2.93 13.39
CA ASP A 3 1.59 -3.20 12.80
C ASP A 3 1.49 -4.69 12.39
N PRO A 4 0.48 -5.43 12.92
CA PRO A 4 0.32 -6.85 12.65
C PRO A 4 -0.06 -7.16 11.20
N VAL A 5 -0.57 -6.21 10.40
CA VAL A 5 -0.95 -6.47 9.01
C VAL A 5 0.23 -7.02 8.20
N TRP A 6 1.44 -6.52 8.49
CA TRP A 6 2.68 -6.90 7.82
C TRP A 6 3.09 -8.35 8.09
N THR A 7 2.57 -8.97 9.15
CA THR A 7 2.81 -10.39 9.42
C THR A 7 2.10 -11.29 8.40
N TYR A 8 0.92 -10.90 7.91
CA TYR A 8 0.20 -11.62 6.86
C TYR A 8 0.92 -11.52 5.52
N PHE A 9 1.44 -10.33 5.16
CA PHE A 9 2.25 -10.16 3.96
C PHE A 9 3.54 -11.00 4.02
N LEU A 10 4.20 -11.04 5.19
CA LEU A 10 5.37 -11.90 5.38
C LEU A 10 5.02 -13.38 5.23
N ALA A 11 3.89 -13.82 5.80
CA ALA A 11 3.42 -15.20 5.66
C ALA A 11 3.15 -15.56 4.20
N GLY A 12 2.46 -14.69 3.45
CA GLY A 12 2.22 -14.88 2.02
C GLY A 12 3.50 -14.93 1.19
N ALA A 13 4.46 -14.04 1.46
CA ALA A 13 5.77 -14.03 0.81
C ALA A 13 6.55 -15.33 1.05
N LYS A 14 6.55 -15.83 2.30
CA LYS A 14 7.19 -17.11 2.66
C LYS A 14 6.50 -18.30 2.01
N GLN A 15 5.17 -18.30 1.98
CA GLN A 15 4.39 -19.34 1.32
C GLN A 15 4.73 -19.42 -0.17
N TRP A 16 4.71 -18.28 -0.88
CA TRP A 16 5.06 -18.23 -2.29
C TRP A 16 6.50 -18.68 -2.58
N ALA A 17 7.46 -18.31 -1.73
CA ALA A 17 8.84 -18.79 -1.83
C ALA A 17 8.90 -20.33 -1.73
N SER A 18 8.17 -20.91 -0.76
CA SER A 18 8.07 -22.35 -0.58
C SER A 18 7.41 -23.05 -1.78
N ASP A 19 6.33 -22.49 -2.30
CA ASP A 19 5.54 -23.11 -3.38
C ASP A 19 6.25 -23.06 -4.74
N THR A 20 7.08 -22.05 -4.96
CA THR A 20 7.72 -21.80 -6.26
C THR A 20 9.21 -22.14 -6.30
N GLY A 21 9.86 -22.30 -5.14
CA GLY A 21 11.31 -22.46 -5.04
C GLY A 21 12.11 -21.17 -5.29
N ASN A 22 11.43 -20.04 -5.50
CA ASN A 22 12.08 -18.74 -5.69
C ASN A 22 12.58 -18.17 -4.35
N LYS A 23 13.65 -17.39 -4.41
CA LYS A 23 14.18 -16.68 -3.25
C LYS A 23 13.42 -15.37 -3.04
N VAL A 24 12.91 -15.16 -1.82
CA VAL A 24 12.27 -13.90 -1.41
C VAL A 24 13.05 -13.28 -0.26
N ASN A 25 13.54 -12.05 -0.45
CA ASN A 25 14.14 -11.25 0.61
C ASN A 25 13.11 -10.20 1.06
N THR A 26 12.82 -10.14 2.35
CA THR A 26 11.86 -9.19 2.93
C THR A 26 12.53 -8.27 3.94
N SER A 27 12.21 -6.98 3.91
CA SER A 27 12.62 -5.98 4.91
C SER A 27 11.41 -5.17 5.38
N PHE A 28 11.49 -4.62 6.60
CA PHE A 28 10.45 -3.77 7.18
C PHE A 28 11.08 -2.45 7.59
N HIS A 29 10.45 -1.35 7.18
CA HIS A 29 11.00 0.00 7.34
C HIS A 29 10.19 0.89 8.29
N ASN A 30 9.08 0.38 8.84
CA ASN A 30 8.26 1.07 9.85
C ASN A 30 7.88 2.52 9.47
N GLY A 31 7.53 2.76 8.20
CA GLY A 31 7.18 4.09 7.69
C GLY A 31 8.38 5.01 7.40
N ASP A 32 9.62 4.55 7.62
CA ASP A 32 10.81 5.33 7.29
C ASP A 32 11.05 5.33 5.77
N VAL A 33 10.74 6.46 5.15
CA VAL A 33 10.84 6.66 3.70
C VAL A 33 12.26 6.43 3.19
N ALA A 34 13.27 6.96 3.89
CA ALA A 34 14.66 6.88 3.46
C ALA A 34 15.17 5.43 3.45
N SER A 35 14.93 4.69 4.53
CA SER A 35 15.29 3.29 4.69
C SER A 35 14.62 2.41 3.63
N GLN A 36 13.35 2.66 3.31
CA GLN A 36 12.65 1.93 2.26
C GLN A 36 13.21 2.25 0.87
N GLN A 37 13.53 3.53 0.59
CA GLN A 37 14.20 3.91 -0.66
C GLN A 37 15.57 3.25 -0.81
N GLU A 38 16.36 3.19 0.27
CA GLU A 38 17.65 2.51 0.27
C GLU A 38 17.51 1.01 -0.02
N ALA A 39 16.51 0.35 0.56
CA ALA A 39 16.25 -1.06 0.29
C ALA A 39 15.86 -1.32 -1.18
N ILE A 40 15.04 -0.45 -1.78
CA ILE A 40 14.70 -0.55 -3.21
C ILE A 40 15.94 -0.34 -4.08
N ARG A 41 16.78 0.66 -3.79
CA ARG A 41 18.05 0.87 -4.53
C ARG A 41 19.01 -0.31 -4.38
N ALA A 42 19.07 -0.93 -3.19
CA ALA A 42 19.86 -2.13 -2.96
C ALA A 42 19.33 -3.30 -3.80
N ALA A 43 18.01 -3.49 -3.90
CA ALA A 43 17.41 -4.51 -4.74
C ALA A 43 17.70 -4.28 -6.23
N ILE A 44 17.62 -3.03 -6.71
CA ILE A 44 18.00 -2.65 -8.08
C ILE A 44 19.48 -2.95 -8.33
N SER A 45 20.36 -2.53 -7.43
CA SER A 45 21.82 -2.76 -7.54
C SER A 45 22.19 -4.24 -7.53
N ALA A 46 21.46 -5.04 -6.74
CA ALA A 46 21.59 -6.49 -6.69
C ALA A 46 20.98 -7.20 -7.92
N LYS A 47 20.37 -6.45 -8.85
CA LYS A 47 19.67 -6.97 -10.04
C LYS A 47 18.57 -7.98 -9.68
N ALA A 48 17.74 -7.64 -8.71
CA ALA A 48 16.58 -8.46 -8.37
C ALA A 48 15.68 -8.69 -9.60
N ASP A 49 15.13 -9.89 -9.74
CA ASP A 49 14.22 -10.23 -10.84
C ASP A 49 12.85 -9.52 -10.75
N GLY A 50 12.54 -8.95 -9.58
CA GLY A 50 11.34 -8.15 -9.34
C GLY A 50 11.35 -7.51 -7.96
N ILE A 51 10.60 -6.43 -7.82
CA ILE A 51 10.44 -5.67 -6.57
C ILE A 51 8.95 -5.53 -6.28
N VAL A 52 8.55 -5.81 -5.04
CA VAL A 52 7.17 -5.60 -4.57
C VAL A 52 7.23 -4.73 -3.33
N THR A 53 6.53 -3.60 -3.33
CA THR A 53 6.65 -2.59 -2.26
C THR A 53 5.33 -1.89 -1.99
N THR A 54 5.08 -1.53 -0.73
CA THR A 54 4.09 -0.50 -0.41
C THR A 54 4.67 0.88 -0.65
N SER A 55 3.84 1.91 -0.58
CA SER A 55 4.30 3.30 -0.60
C SER A 55 4.25 3.89 0.81
N PRO A 56 5.39 4.34 1.38
CA PRO A 56 5.43 4.91 2.72
C PRO A 56 4.85 6.33 2.76
N ASP A 57 4.94 7.06 1.65
CA ASP A 57 4.45 8.42 1.49
C ASP A 57 4.12 8.69 0.00
N PRO A 58 3.06 9.45 -0.34
CA PRO A 58 2.66 9.68 -1.73
C PRO A 58 3.73 10.41 -2.55
N GLY A 59 4.17 9.81 -3.66
CA GLY A 59 5.17 10.36 -4.56
C GLY A 59 6.62 10.08 -4.14
N SER A 60 6.85 9.51 -2.96
CA SER A 60 8.20 9.23 -2.45
C SER A 60 8.96 8.19 -3.29
N LEU A 61 8.27 7.37 -4.07
CA LEU A 61 8.86 6.30 -4.87
C LEU A 61 8.88 6.57 -6.38
N ILE A 62 8.51 7.77 -6.84
CA ILE A 62 8.43 8.12 -8.28
C ILE A 62 9.74 7.83 -9.01
N GLU A 63 10.85 8.39 -8.53
CA GLU A 63 12.15 8.21 -9.20
C GLU A 63 12.64 6.77 -9.09
N LEU A 64 12.39 6.09 -7.97
CA LEU A 64 12.84 4.70 -7.78
C LEU A 64 12.06 3.72 -8.66
N ALA A 65 10.76 3.96 -8.87
CA ALA A 65 9.97 3.18 -9.82
C ALA A 65 10.50 3.36 -11.26
N LYS A 66 10.91 4.57 -11.61
CA LYS A 66 11.55 4.87 -12.90
C LYS A 66 12.92 4.18 -13.02
N GLU A 67 13.76 4.23 -11.99
CA GLU A 67 15.07 3.56 -11.95
C GLU A 67 14.93 2.04 -12.11
N ALA A 68 14.03 1.39 -11.34
CA ALA A 68 13.79 -0.05 -11.44
C ALA A 68 13.34 -0.45 -12.85
N ARG A 69 12.39 0.28 -13.44
CA ARG A 69 11.89 0.00 -14.78
C ARG A 69 12.95 0.23 -15.85
N ALA A 70 13.79 1.27 -15.72
CA ALA A 70 14.91 1.49 -16.62
C ALA A 70 15.95 0.35 -16.56
N ALA A 71 16.08 -0.31 -15.41
CA ALA A 71 16.89 -1.52 -15.23
C ALA A 71 16.20 -2.82 -15.70
N ASN A 72 15.00 -2.74 -16.29
CA ASN A 72 14.14 -3.88 -16.66
C ASN A 72 13.71 -4.75 -15.47
N ILE A 73 13.62 -4.16 -14.26
CA ILE A 73 13.13 -4.83 -13.06
C ILE A 73 11.65 -4.44 -12.87
N PRO A 74 10.70 -5.38 -12.94
CA PRO A 74 9.30 -5.09 -12.65
C PRO A 74 9.14 -4.66 -11.20
N ILE A 75 8.42 -3.56 -10.97
CA ILE A 75 8.13 -3.03 -9.64
C ILE A 75 6.62 -2.94 -9.43
N ILE A 76 6.12 -3.66 -8.43
CA ILE A 76 4.70 -3.83 -8.13
C ILE A 76 4.38 -3.11 -6.82
N ASN A 77 3.33 -2.29 -6.83
CA ASN A 77 2.84 -1.65 -5.62
C ASN A 77 1.71 -2.47 -4.98
N PHE A 78 1.66 -2.52 -3.66
CA PHE A 78 0.59 -3.23 -2.95
C PHE A 78 0.13 -2.50 -1.70
N ASN A 79 -1.10 -2.81 -1.26
CA ASN A 79 -1.76 -2.33 -0.04
C ASN A 79 -2.00 -0.81 0.05
N THR A 80 -0.92 -0.02 0.03
CA THR A 80 -0.99 1.44 0.07
C THR A 80 -0.68 1.96 -1.34
N PRO A 81 -1.72 2.39 -2.09
CA PRO A 81 -1.53 2.83 -3.47
C PRO A 81 -0.72 4.12 -3.52
N ASP A 82 0.12 4.27 -4.54
CA ASP A 82 0.67 5.58 -4.92
C ASP A 82 0.50 5.78 -6.42
N PRO A 83 -0.63 6.37 -6.86
CA PRO A 83 -0.92 6.55 -8.27
C PRO A 83 0.00 7.56 -8.97
N LYS A 84 0.83 8.30 -8.23
CA LYS A 84 1.80 9.24 -8.81
C LYS A 84 3.06 8.51 -9.28
N ALA A 85 3.39 7.36 -8.70
CA ALA A 85 4.53 6.56 -9.08
C ALA A 85 4.15 5.52 -10.15
N ASN A 86 5.02 5.38 -11.17
CA ASN A 86 4.74 4.58 -12.35
C ASN A 86 5.07 3.09 -12.15
N PHE A 87 4.39 2.45 -11.20
CA PHE A 87 4.48 1.00 -10.97
C PHE A 87 3.96 0.20 -12.16
N ASN A 88 4.40 -1.05 -12.30
CA ASN A 88 3.90 -1.96 -13.32
C ASN A 88 2.44 -2.36 -13.05
N ALA A 89 2.07 -2.49 -11.78
CA ALA A 89 0.71 -2.77 -11.34
C ALA A 89 0.53 -2.36 -9.88
N TYR A 90 -0.73 -2.26 -9.47
CA TYR A 90 -1.15 -2.17 -8.07
C TYR A 90 -1.94 -3.41 -7.68
N VAL A 91 -1.63 -3.99 -6.51
CA VAL A 91 -2.34 -5.12 -5.92
C VAL A 91 -2.86 -4.71 -4.55
N GLY A 92 -4.14 -4.45 -4.45
CA GLY A 92 -4.78 -4.07 -3.19
C GLY A 92 -6.27 -3.80 -3.35
N GLY A 93 -6.87 -3.28 -2.29
CA GLY A 93 -8.28 -2.90 -2.28
C GLY A 93 -8.56 -1.65 -3.09
N ASP A 94 -9.82 -1.51 -3.52
CA ASP A 94 -10.38 -0.23 -3.96
C ASP A 94 -10.89 0.52 -2.73
N ASN A 95 -10.03 1.40 -2.22
CA ASN A 95 -10.25 2.16 -0.99
C ASN A 95 -11.45 3.11 -1.09
N VAL A 96 -11.75 3.65 -2.28
CA VAL A 96 -12.95 4.48 -2.52
C VAL A 96 -14.20 3.64 -2.34
N THR A 97 -14.21 2.43 -2.92
CA THR A 97 -15.32 1.48 -2.74
C THR A 97 -15.47 1.05 -1.27
N PHE A 98 -14.36 0.83 -0.55
CA PHE A 98 -14.41 0.50 0.88
C PHE A 98 -15.05 1.62 1.70
N GLY A 99 -14.57 2.86 1.55
CA GLY A 99 -15.12 4.01 2.24
C GLY A 99 -16.61 4.20 1.97
N LYS A 100 -17.02 4.08 0.70
CA LYS A 100 -18.43 4.14 0.31
C LYS A 100 -19.25 3.06 1.00
N HIS A 101 -18.78 1.82 1.04
CA HIS A 101 -19.50 0.73 1.70
C HIS A 101 -19.63 0.93 3.21
N TRP A 102 -18.63 1.50 3.88
CA TRP A 102 -18.72 1.82 5.31
C TRP A 102 -19.80 2.87 5.57
N ALA A 103 -19.79 3.97 4.81
CA ALA A 103 -20.78 5.03 4.95
C ALA A 103 -22.20 4.54 4.62
N GLN A 104 -22.34 3.80 3.51
CA GLN A 104 -23.63 3.22 3.11
C GLN A 104 -24.18 2.26 4.18
N TYR A 105 -23.32 1.44 4.79
CA TYR A 105 -23.73 0.55 5.87
C TYR A 105 -24.28 1.32 7.08
N LEU A 106 -23.64 2.43 7.47
CA LEU A 106 -24.13 3.27 8.57
C LEU A 106 -25.52 3.86 8.26
N VAL A 107 -25.74 4.32 7.03
CA VAL A 107 -27.03 4.88 6.57
C VAL A 107 -28.11 3.79 6.50
N ASP A 108 -27.82 2.67 5.83
CA ASP A 108 -28.77 1.57 5.61
C ASP A 108 -29.25 0.92 6.91
N LYS A 109 -28.39 0.94 7.94
CA LYS A 109 -28.70 0.40 9.26
C LYS A 109 -29.26 1.45 10.23
N GLY A 110 -29.44 2.70 9.77
CA GLY A 110 -29.93 3.80 10.61
C GLY A 110 -29.03 4.09 11.81
N LEU A 111 -27.73 3.81 11.70
CA LEU A 111 -26.74 4.01 12.76
C LEU A 111 -26.28 5.47 12.88
N VAL A 112 -26.56 6.26 11.84
CA VAL A 112 -26.34 7.72 11.79
C VAL A 112 -27.58 8.41 11.25
N LYS A 113 -27.79 9.66 11.65
CA LYS A 113 -28.82 10.55 11.10
C LYS A 113 -28.22 11.89 10.69
N LYS A 114 -28.99 12.67 9.93
CA LYS A 114 -28.58 14.03 9.50
C LYS A 114 -28.16 14.88 10.71
N GLY A 115 -26.96 15.44 10.64
CA GLY A 115 -26.38 16.28 11.68
C GLY A 115 -25.52 15.52 12.70
N ASP A 116 -25.48 14.19 12.66
CA ASP A 116 -24.54 13.43 13.46
C ASP A 116 -23.09 13.67 13.01
N PHE A 117 -22.19 13.63 13.98
CA PHE A 117 -20.75 13.74 13.77
C PHE A 117 -20.12 12.35 13.88
N VAL A 118 -19.36 11.95 12.86
CA VAL A 118 -18.70 10.64 12.79
C VAL A 118 -17.18 10.85 12.78
N TRP A 119 -16.48 10.18 13.67
CA TRP A 119 -15.01 10.21 13.71
C TRP A 119 -14.44 9.10 12.83
N MET A 120 -13.43 9.44 12.02
CA MET A 120 -12.67 8.48 11.20
C MET A 120 -11.19 8.58 11.59
N PRO A 121 -10.74 7.81 12.59
CA PRO A 121 -9.32 7.80 12.93
C PRO A 121 -8.56 7.05 11.83
N VAL A 122 -7.50 7.65 11.31
CA VAL A 122 -6.57 7.04 10.35
C VAL A 122 -5.19 6.85 11.00
N GLU A 123 -4.50 5.76 10.69
CA GLU A 123 -3.22 5.42 11.31
C GLU A 123 -2.13 6.44 10.94
N ILE A 124 -2.08 6.87 9.67
CA ILE A 124 -1.10 7.84 9.16
C ILE A 124 -1.84 8.99 8.47
N PRO A 125 -1.74 10.24 8.99
CA PRO A 125 -2.31 11.41 8.32
C PRO A 125 -1.79 11.56 6.89
N GLY A 126 -2.70 11.71 5.93
CA GLY A 126 -2.36 11.93 4.52
C GLY A 126 -1.94 10.66 3.75
N ALA A 127 -1.92 9.48 4.38
CA ALA A 127 -1.70 8.24 3.66
C ALA A 127 -2.79 8.00 2.62
N THR A 128 -2.40 7.52 1.43
CA THR A 128 -3.30 7.47 0.27
C THR A 128 -4.53 6.60 0.49
N TYR A 129 -4.43 5.52 1.27
CA TYR A 129 -5.59 4.68 1.58
C TYR A 129 -6.68 5.47 2.33
N GLY A 130 -6.30 6.21 3.38
CA GLY A 130 -7.25 6.96 4.20
C GLY A 130 -7.86 8.14 3.44
N VAL A 131 -7.08 8.79 2.56
CA VAL A 131 -7.59 9.84 1.67
C VAL A 131 -8.64 9.27 0.71
N GLN A 132 -8.38 8.13 0.09
CA GLN A 132 -9.31 7.48 -0.84
C GLN A 132 -10.56 6.94 -0.14
N GLU A 133 -10.43 6.37 1.06
CA GLU A 133 -11.55 5.96 1.88
C GLU A 133 -12.45 7.16 2.23
N GLU A 134 -11.86 8.31 2.58
CA GLU A 134 -12.60 9.54 2.84
C GLU A 134 -13.37 10.04 1.60
N GLU A 135 -12.76 9.95 0.41
CA GLU A 135 -13.44 10.25 -0.87
C GLU A 135 -14.67 9.35 -1.07
N GLY A 136 -14.52 8.05 -0.79
CA GLY A 136 -15.62 7.08 -0.82
C GLY A 136 -16.74 7.42 0.14
N ILE A 137 -16.40 7.74 1.38
CA ILE A 137 -17.36 8.12 2.44
C ILE A 137 -18.15 9.36 2.04
N LYS A 138 -17.49 10.38 1.48
CA LYS A 138 -18.14 11.63 1.03
C LYS A 138 -19.13 11.45 -0.13
N SER A 139 -19.12 10.29 -0.78
CA SER A 139 -19.98 10.00 -1.93
C SER A 139 -21.37 9.45 -1.57
N VAL A 140 -21.63 9.20 -0.28
CA VAL A 140 -22.91 8.69 0.26
C VAL A 140 -23.69 9.83 0.92
#